data_AF-A0A7Y5BI46-F1
#
_entry.id   AF-A0A7Y5BI46-F1
#
_cell.length_a   1.000
_cell.length_b   1.000
_cell.length_c   1.000
_cell.angle_alpha   90.00
_cell.angle_beta   90.00
_cell.angle_gamma   90.00
#
_symmetry.space_group_name_H-M   'P 1'
#
loop_
_entity.id
_entity.type
_entity.pdbx_description
1 polymer ?
#
loop_
_entity_poly.entity_id
_entity_poly.type
_entity_poly.pdbx_seq_one_letter_code
_entity_poly.pdbx_strand_id
1 'polypeptide(L)'
;MKTFTKFIILMIIGGVSFTACRRHHPPSFQKFTEFITKKLTKELDLNDTQKAVLEKLKNEVIAKRQELQVHGHGERIPKELVEEIRKEKIDEAKAQKYFEAESAKHIALRGFILKKFIEFHSVLNPEQRNKLGDLILKMQKRFQHND
;
A
#
# COMPACT_ATOMS: atom_id res chain seq x y z
N MET A 1 15.42 26.66 -12.87
CA MET A 1 16.20 25.40 -12.77
C MET A 1 16.30 24.85 -11.35
N LYS A 2 16.72 25.63 -10.33
CA LYS A 2 16.86 25.13 -8.93
C LYS A 2 15.58 24.53 -8.33
N THR A 3 14.41 25.05 -8.70
CA THR A 3 13.10 24.52 -8.30
C THR A 3 12.81 23.18 -8.98
N PHE A 4 13.03 23.08 -10.29
CA PHE A 4 12.84 21.88 -11.08
C PHE A 4 13.71 20.70 -10.63
N THR A 5 15.00 20.94 -10.30
CA THR A 5 15.88 19.91 -9.75
C THR A 5 15.41 19.42 -8.37
N LYS A 6 14.92 20.32 -7.51
CA LYS A 6 14.29 19.95 -6.23
C LYS A 6 13.03 19.10 -6.44
N PHE A 7 12.24 19.40 -7.47
CA PHE A 7 11.06 18.61 -7.84
C PHE A 7 11.42 17.19 -8.31
N ILE A 8 12.45 17.04 -9.14
CA ILE A 8 12.92 15.71 -9.60
C ILE A 8 13.40 14.87 -8.41
N ILE A 9 14.20 15.46 -7.52
CA ILE A 9 14.70 14.77 -6.31
C ILE A 9 13.53 14.35 -5.40
N LEU A 10 12.52 15.20 -5.22
CA LEU A 10 11.33 14.89 -4.42
C LEU A 10 10.48 13.77 -5.06
N MET A 11 10.38 13.73 -6.39
CA MET A 11 9.63 12.69 -7.11
C MET A 11 10.30 11.31 -7.05
N ILE A 12 11.63 11.26 -7.13
CA ILE A 12 12.39 10.00 -7.03
C ILE A 12 12.27 9.40 -5.62
N ILE A 13 12.25 10.24 -4.59
CA ILE A 13 12.14 9.82 -3.18
C ILE A 13 10.69 9.47 -2.80
N GLY A 14 9.70 10.19 -3.33
CA GLY A 14 8.30 10.03 -2.96
C GLY A 14 7.57 8.89 -3.68
N GLY A 15 8.11 8.40 -4.79
CA GLY A 15 7.35 7.64 -5.78
C GLY A 15 6.37 8.58 -6.51
N VAL A 16 6.39 8.54 -7.84
CA VAL A 16 5.61 9.46 -8.67
C VAL A 16 4.11 9.28 -8.42
N SER A 17 3.50 10.26 -7.75
CA SER A 17 2.07 10.59 -7.84
C SER A 17 1.89 12.10 -7.69
N PHE A 18 1.75 12.79 -8.82
CA PHE A 18 1.24 14.16 -8.85
C PHE A 18 -0.29 14.09 -8.84
N THR A 19 -0.91 14.06 -7.67
CA THR A 19 -2.33 14.37 -7.50
C THR A 19 -2.41 15.66 -6.69
N ALA A 20 -3.16 16.63 -7.21
CA ALA A 20 -3.30 17.98 -6.70
C ALA A 20 -3.35 18.08 -5.16
N CYS A 21 -2.67 19.09 -4.61
CA CYS A 21 -2.64 19.42 -3.19
C CYS A 21 -4.04 19.43 -2.54
N ARG A 22 -4.43 18.32 -1.92
CA ARG A 22 -5.29 18.30 -0.74
C ARG A 22 -4.51 17.61 0.36
N ARG A 23 -4.28 18.32 1.46
CA ARG A 23 -3.75 17.80 2.74
C ARG A 23 -4.66 16.67 3.25
N HIS A 24 -4.52 15.48 2.71
CA HIS A 24 -4.96 14.25 3.35
C HIS A 24 -3.70 13.42 3.48
N HIS A 25 -3.11 13.38 4.68
CA HIS A 25 -2.20 12.30 4.99
C HIS A 25 -2.96 11.00 4.70
N PRO A 26 -2.45 10.12 3.82
CA PRO A 26 -3.09 8.84 3.60
C PRO A 26 -3.23 8.16 4.97
N PRO A 27 -4.41 7.56 5.27
CA PRO A 27 -4.62 6.91 6.56
C PRO A 27 -3.51 5.89 6.80
N SER A 28 -3.08 5.74 8.06
CA SER A 28 -2.09 4.73 8.42
C SER A 28 -2.56 3.36 7.91
N PHE A 29 -1.61 2.46 7.63
CA PHE A 29 -1.95 1.13 7.11
C PHE A 29 -2.99 0.41 7.97
N GLN A 30 -2.88 0.54 9.30
CA GLN A 30 -3.89 0.00 10.23
C GLN A 30 -5.28 0.59 10.00
N LYS A 31 -5.41 1.93 9.95
CA LYS A 31 -6.68 2.59 9.66
C LYS A 31 -7.24 2.19 8.29
N PHE A 32 -6.38 2.03 7.30
CA PHE A 32 -6.78 1.54 5.99
C PHE A 32 -7.32 0.11 6.06
N THR A 33 -6.61 -0.80 6.74
CA THR A 33 -7.08 -2.19 6.91
C THR A 33 -8.39 -2.28 7.68
N GLU A 34 -8.57 -1.49 8.75
CA GLU A 34 -9.83 -1.41 9.50
C GLU A 34 -10.98 -0.89 8.63
N PHE A 35 -10.74 0.16 7.83
CA PHE A 35 -11.72 0.71 6.92
C PHE A 35 -12.17 -0.32 5.88
N ILE A 36 -11.23 -1.03 5.25
CA ILE A 36 -11.53 -2.07 4.26
C ILE A 36 -12.30 -3.22 4.92
N THR A 37 -11.84 -3.73 6.06
CA THR A 37 -12.52 -4.82 6.77
C THR A 37 -13.95 -4.45 7.17
N LYS A 38 -14.16 -3.24 7.73
CA LYS A 38 -15.51 -2.75 8.05
C LYS A 38 -16.39 -2.68 6.82
N LYS A 39 -15.84 -2.24 5.68
CA LYS A 39 -16.58 -2.13 4.42
C LYS A 39 -16.94 -3.49 3.84
N LEU A 40 -16.02 -4.45 3.86
CA LEU A 40 -16.27 -5.83 3.43
C LEU A 40 -17.35 -6.49 4.28
N THR A 41 -17.24 -6.40 5.61
CA THR A 41 -18.24 -6.98 6.53
C THR A 41 -19.64 -6.38 6.30
N LYS A 42 -19.72 -5.07 6.02
CA LYS A 42 -20.99 -4.38 5.79
C LYS A 42 -21.64 -4.73 4.44
N GLU A 43 -20.86 -4.83 3.38
CA GLU A 43 -21.40 -4.89 2.01
C GLU A 43 -21.53 -6.32 1.47
N LEU A 44 -20.82 -7.30 2.07
CA LEU A 44 -20.86 -8.71 1.62
C LEU A 44 -21.75 -9.59 2.49
N ASP A 45 -22.43 -9.06 3.51
CA ASP A 45 -23.28 -9.83 4.42
C ASP A 45 -22.56 -11.09 4.96
N LEU A 46 -21.33 -10.90 5.46
CA LEU A 46 -20.50 -12.02 5.91
C LEU A 46 -21.13 -12.69 7.14
N ASN A 47 -21.09 -14.02 7.18
CA ASN A 47 -21.42 -14.77 8.40
C ASN A 47 -20.25 -14.72 9.41
N ASP A 48 -20.47 -15.22 10.62
CA ASP A 48 -19.48 -15.09 11.70
C ASP A 48 -18.19 -15.87 11.42
N THR A 49 -18.28 -17.02 10.75
CA THR A 49 -17.11 -17.78 10.29
C THR A 49 -16.29 -16.98 9.28
N GLN A 50 -16.93 -16.35 8.30
CA GLN A 50 -16.28 -15.54 7.28
C GLN A 50 -15.66 -14.26 7.87
N LYS A 51 -16.33 -13.62 8.84
CA LYS A 51 -15.78 -12.48 9.59
C LYS A 51 -14.52 -12.87 10.36
N ALA A 52 -14.55 -14.01 11.06
CA ALA A 52 -13.38 -14.52 11.79
C ALA A 52 -12.19 -14.80 10.85
N VAL A 53 -12.45 -15.38 9.68
CA VAL A 53 -11.43 -15.56 8.63
C VAL A 53 -10.89 -14.21 8.18
N LEU A 54 -11.75 -13.24 7.83
CA LEU A 54 -11.32 -11.92 7.40
C LEU A 54 -10.45 -11.19 8.44
N GLU A 55 -10.84 -11.26 9.71
CA GLU A 55 -10.08 -10.68 10.83
C GLU A 55 -8.72 -11.35 11.02
N LYS A 56 -8.66 -12.68 10.93
CA LYS A 56 -7.39 -13.42 10.97
C LYS A 56 -6.46 -12.99 9.82
N LEU A 57 -6.97 -12.98 8.60
CA LEU A 57 -6.19 -12.61 7.40
C LEU A 57 -5.69 -11.16 7.48
N LYS A 58 -6.52 -10.24 7.99
CA LYS A 58 -6.13 -8.85 8.27
C LYS A 58 -4.91 -8.80 9.21
N ASN A 59 -4.97 -9.52 10.33
CA ASN A 59 -3.90 -9.52 11.32
C ASN A 59 -2.60 -10.13 10.76
N GLU A 60 -2.71 -11.20 9.97
CA GLU A 60 -1.55 -11.79 9.28
C GLU A 60 -0.89 -10.81 8.30
N VAL A 61 -1.68 -10.03 7.56
CA VAL A 61 -1.17 -8.99 6.66
C VAL A 61 -0.47 -7.87 7.44
N ILE A 62 -1.03 -7.43 8.56
CA ILE A 62 -0.41 -6.42 9.43
C ILE A 62 0.93 -6.96 9.97
N ALA A 63 0.95 -8.19 10.48
CA ALA A 63 2.17 -8.82 10.98
C ALA A 63 3.23 -8.97 9.88
N LYS A 64 2.84 -9.41 8.67
CA LYS A 64 3.79 -9.52 7.55
C LYS A 64 4.36 -8.18 7.12
N ARG A 65 3.55 -7.12 7.13
CA ARG A 65 4.03 -5.75 6.87
C ARG A 65 5.09 -5.32 7.89
N GLN A 66 4.86 -5.61 9.17
CA GLN A 66 5.81 -5.31 10.25
C GLN A 66 7.09 -6.13 10.13
N GLU A 67 6.99 -7.43 9.85
CA GLU A 67 8.12 -8.34 9.61
C GLU A 67 9.00 -7.85 8.46
N LEU A 68 8.39 -7.46 7.33
CA LEU A 68 9.10 -6.94 6.16
C LEU A 68 9.62 -5.50 6.35
N GLN A 69 9.28 -4.85 7.46
CA GLN A 69 9.61 -3.45 7.74
C GLN A 69 9.20 -2.52 6.59
N VAL A 70 8.04 -2.78 5.97
CA VAL A 70 7.51 -1.92 4.91
C VAL A 70 6.98 -0.65 5.57
N HIS A 71 7.65 0.46 5.28
CA HIS A 71 7.29 1.76 5.82
C HIS A 71 6.18 2.43 4.99
N GLY A 72 5.49 3.41 5.58
CA GLY A 72 4.53 4.23 4.82
C GLY A 72 5.25 5.17 3.85
N HIS A 73 4.52 5.77 2.91
CA HIS A 73 5.07 6.86 2.09
C HIS A 73 5.65 7.95 3.01
N GLY A 74 6.96 8.18 2.93
CA GLY A 74 7.67 9.20 3.71
C GLY A 74 8.34 8.71 5.00
N GLU A 75 8.19 7.44 5.38
CA GLU A 75 8.86 6.91 6.58
C GLU A 75 10.22 6.28 6.25
N ARG A 76 11.26 6.99 6.71
CA ARG A 76 12.68 6.60 6.84
C ARG A 76 13.40 6.21 5.56
N ILE A 77 13.74 7.24 4.78
CA ILE A 77 14.99 7.24 4.01
C ILE A 77 16.13 6.95 5.01
N PRO A 78 16.95 5.90 4.82
CA PRO A 78 18.05 5.61 5.72
C PRO A 78 19.05 6.76 5.67
N LYS A 79 19.68 7.05 6.81
CA LYS A 79 20.70 8.10 6.92
C LYS A 79 21.77 7.95 5.85
N GLU A 80 22.16 6.72 5.53
CA GLU A 80 23.13 6.40 4.49
C GLU A 80 22.75 6.93 3.11
N LEU A 81 21.48 6.79 2.69
CA LEU A 81 21.03 7.35 1.41
C LEU A 81 20.96 8.88 1.46
N VAL A 82 20.59 9.46 2.62
CA VAL A 82 20.62 10.92 2.80
C VAL A 82 22.05 11.45 2.69
N GLU A 83 23.03 10.80 3.32
CA GLU A 83 24.45 11.19 3.20
C GLU A 83 24.98 10.96 1.78
N GLU A 84 24.54 9.92 1.07
CA GLU A 84 24.87 9.69 -0.33
C GLU A 84 24.37 10.85 -1.23
N ILE A 85 23.15 11.33 -1.01
CA ILE A 85 22.58 12.47 -1.73
C ILE A 85 23.34 13.78 -1.45
N ARG A 86 23.99 13.90 -0.29
CA ARG A 86 24.76 15.10 0.08
C ARG A 86 26.15 15.19 -0.57
N LYS A 87 26.63 14.10 -1.19
CA LYS A 87 27.92 14.10 -1.88
C LYS A 87 27.86 14.92 -3.16
N GLU A 88 29.04 15.35 -3.63
CA GLU A 88 29.19 16.04 -4.91
C GLU A 88 28.70 15.18 -6.10
N LYS A 89 28.85 13.85 -5.99
CA LYS A 89 28.36 12.86 -6.95
C LYS A 89 27.68 11.71 -6.20
N ILE A 90 26.52 11.31 -6.69
CA ILE A 90 25.78 10.15 -6.17
C ILE A 90 26.41 8.89 -6.74
N ASP A 91 26.67 7.91 -5.88
CA ASP A 91 26.96 6.53 -6.28
C ASP A 91 25.66 5.85 -6.74
N GLU A 92 25.45 5.82 -8.05
CA GLU A 92 24.25 5.26 -8.69
C GLU A 92 24.00 3.80 -8.26
N ALA A 93 25.05 2.99 -8.16
CA ALA A 93 24.93 1.58 -7.79
C ALA A 93 24.41 1.42 -6.35
N LYS A 94 24.84 2.29 -5.43
CA LYS A 94 24.32 2.29 -4.05
C LYS A 94 22.87 2.76 -3.97
N ALA A 95 22.53 3.83 -4.69
CA ALA A 95 21.17 4.35 -4.72
C ALA A 95 20.21 3.29 -5.31
N GLN A 96 20.58 2.68 -6.43
CA GLN A 96 19.81 1.62 -7.08
C GLN A 96 19.59 0.43 -6.15
N LYS A 97 20.65 -0.05 -5.48
CA LYS A 97 20.55 -1.17 -4.53
C LYS A 97 19.58 -0.90 -3.39
N TYR A 98 19.51 0.34 -2.89
CA TYR A 98 18.52 0.72 -1.88
C TYR A 98 17.09 0.64 -2.43
N PHE A 99 16.83 1.24 -3.59
CA PHE A 99 15.49 1.24 -4.20
C PHE A 99 15.02 -0.17 -4.56
N GLU A 100 15.93 -1.03 -5.03
CA GLU A 100 15.64 -2.45 -5.30
C GLU A 100 15.29 -3.21 -4.02
N ALA A 101 16.06 -3.03 -2.94
CA ALA A 101 15.76 -3.66 -1.66
C ALA A 101 14.41 -3.21 -1.09
N GLU A 102 14.08 -1.92 -1.19
CA GLU A 102 12.79 -1.41 -0.73
C GLU A 102 11.64 -1.92 -1.61
N SER A 103 11.82 -1.89 -2.93
CA SER A 103 10.85 -2.43 -3.90
C SER A 103 10.59 -3.93 -3.68
N ALA A 104 11.62 -4.72 -3.36
CA ALA A 104 11.49 -6.14 -3.07
C ALA A 104 10.58 -6.40 -1.87
N LYS A 105 10.65 -5.59 -0.80
CA LYS A 105 9.74 -5.70 0.34
C LYS A 105 8.29 -5.43 -0.05
N HIS A 106 8.05 -4.40 -0.87
CA HIS A 106 6.71 -4.08 -1.38
C HIS A 106 6.16 -5.19 -2.28
N ILE A 107 6.99 -5.77 -3.15
CA ILE A 107 6.62 -6.91 -3.99
C ILE A 107 6.26 -8.13 -3.12
N ALA A 108 7.07 -8.44 -2.12
CA ALA A 108 6.83 -9.54 -1.19
C ALA A 108 5.51 -9.35 -0.42
N LEU A 109 5.25 -8.15 0.10
CA LEU A 109 4.00 -7.84 0.79
C LEU A 109 2.79 -7.95 -0.15
N ARG A 110 2.88 -7.42 -1.38
CA ARG A 110 1.80 -7.53 -2.38
C ARG A 110 1.49 -9.00 -2.71
N GLY A 111 2.53 -9.81 -2.92
CA GLY A 111 2.38 -11.25 -3.15
C GLY A 111 1.70 -11.95 -1.98
N PHE A 112 2.02 -11.57 -0.75
CA PHE A 112 1.36 -12.10 0.45
C PHE A 112 -0.11 -11.68 0.54
N ILE A 113 -0.42 -10.40 0.33
CA ILE A 113 -1.80 -9.89 0.31
C ILE A 113 -2.64 -10.61 -0.74
N LEU A 114 -2.09 -10.86 -1.94
CA LEU A 114 -2.78 -11.61 -3.00
C LEU A 114 -3.13 -13.03 -2.55
N LYS A 115 -2.21 -13.74 -1.89
CA LYS A 115 -2.49 -15.07 -1.32
C LYS A 115 -3.65 -15.01 -0.31
N LYS A 116 -3.62 -14.03 0.59
CA LYS A 116 -4.68 -13.83 1.59
C LYS A 116 -6.02 -13.43 0.97
N PHE A 117 -6.00 -12.68 -0.12
CA PHE A 117 -7.21 -12.38 -0.91
C PHE A 117 -7.80 -13.66 -1.53
N ILE A 118 -6.97 -14.54 -2.10
CA ILE A 118 -7.43 -15.83 -2.64
C ILE A 118 -8.05 -16.69 -1.52
N GLU A 119 -7.41 -16.74 -0.34
CA GLU A 119 -7.94 -17.43 0.84
C GLU A 119 -9.33 -16.87 1.24
N PHE A 120 -9.47 -15.55 1.35
CA PHE A 120 -10.75 -14.90 1.63
C PHE A 120 -11.81 -15.18 0.55
N HIS A 121 -11.46 -15.07 -0.72
CA HIS A 121 -12.38 -15.35 -1.83
C HIS A 121 -12.92 -16.78 -1.80
N SER A 122 -12.10 -17.75 -1.36
CA SER A 122 -12.48 -19.15 -1.28
C SER A 122 -13.63 -19.42 -0.29
N VAL A 123 -13.71 -18.65 0.80
CA VAL A 123 -14.77 -18.79 1.82
C VAL A 123 -16.06 -18.04 1.48
N LEU A 124 -16.06 -17.23 0.42
CA LEU A 124 -17.26 -16.52 -0.05
C LEU A 124 -18.13 -17.44 -0.91
N ASN A 125 -19.45 -17.29 -0.79
CA ASN A 125 -20.40 -17.91 -1.72
C ASN A 125 -20.50 -17.09 -3.03
N PRO A 126 -21.15 -17.62 -4.09
CA PRO A 126 -21.25 -16.93 -5.38
C PRO A 126 -21.87 -15.52 -5.30
N GLU A 127 -22.91 -15.32 -4.49
CA GLU A 127 -23.56 -14.02 -4.32
C GLU A 127 -22.59 -12.99 -3.70
N GLN A 128 -21.86 -13.39 -2.67
CA GLN A 128 -20.89 -12.55 -1.99
C GLN A 128 -19.70 -12.21 -2.90
N ARG A 129 -19.28 -13.12 -3.78
CA ARG A 129 -18.23 -12.86 -4.79
C ARG A 129 -18.67 -11.81 -5.80
N ASN A 130 -19.93 -11.86 -6.24
CA ASN A 130 -20.50 -10.83 -7.12
C ASN A 130 -20.56 -9.46 -6.42
N LYS A 131 -21.07 -9.41 -5.18
CA LYS A 131 -21.07 -8.19 -4.34
C LYS A 131 -19.66 -7.61 -4.16
N LEU A 132 -18.66 -8.48 -3.95
CA LEU A 132 -17.26 -8.08 -3.87
C LEU A 132 -16.75 -7.45 -5.18
N GLY A 133 -17.05 -8.06 -6.33
CA GLY A 133 -16.72 -7.51 -7.64
C GLY A 133 -17.32 -6.12 -7.86
N ASP A 134 -18.61 -5.97 -7.58
CA ASP A 134 -19.33 -4.69 -7.70
C ASP A 134 -18.75 -3.62 -6.75
N LEU A 135 -18.40 -4.02 -5.52
CA LEU A 135 -17.77 -3.14 -4.54
C LEU A 135 -16.42 -2.62 -5.04
N ILE A 136 -15.60 -3.47 -5.66
CA ILE A 136 -14.30 -3.09 -6.24
C ILE A 136 -14.51 -2.08 -7.37
N LEU A 137 -15.44 -2.35 -8.31
CA LEU A 137 -15.76 -1.42 -9.40
C LEU A 137 -16.26 -0.07 -8.88
N LYS A 138 -17.13 -0.08 -7.86
CA LYS A 138 -17.64 1.14 -7.20
C LYS A 138 -16.53 1.92 -6.50
N MET A 139 -15.53 1.24 -5.95
CA MET A 139 -14.36 1.90 -5.36
C MET A 139 -13.49 2.52 -6.44
N GLN A 140 -13.21 1.81 -7.53
CA GLN A 140 -12.43 2.32 -8.66
C GLN A 140 -13.04 3.59 -9.27
N LYS A 141 -14.35 3.60 -9.53
CA LYS A 141 -15.06 4.77 -10.08
C LYS A 141 -14.93 6.01 -9.19
N ARG A 142 -14.91 5.84 -7.86
CA ARG A 142 -14.75 6.96 -6.91
C ARG A 142 -13.34 7.55 -6.91
N PHE A 143 -12.32 6.76 -7.21
CA PHE A 143 -10.97 7.28 -7.37
C PHE A 143 -10.82 8.03 -8.70
N GLN A 144 -11.39 7.51 -9.79
CA GLN A 144 -11.33 8.15 -11.12
C GLN A 144 -12.11 9.47 -11.25
N HIS A 145 -13.12 9.73 -10.41
CA HIS A 145 -13.88 11.00 -10.42
C HIS A 145 -13.23 12.12 -9.58
N ASN A 146 -12.15 11.83 -8.86
CA ASN A 146 -11.44 12.81 -8.02
C ASN A 146 -10.12 13.30 -8.65
N ASP A 147 -9.84 12.91 -9.90
CA ASP A 147 -8.79 13.46 -10.77
C ASP A 147 -9.41 14.47 -11.75
#